data_AF-A0A1C3RJ57-F1
#
_entry.id   AF-A0A1C3RJ57-F1
#
_cell.length_a   1.000
_cell.length_b   1.000
_cell.length_c   1.000
_cell.angle_alpha   90.00
_cell.angle_beta   90.00
_cell.angle_gamma   90.00
#
_symmetry.space_group_name_H-M   'P 1'
#
loop_
_entity.id
_entity.type
_entity.pdbx_description
1 polymer ?
#
loop_
_entity_poly.entity_id
_entity_poly.type
_entity_poly.pdbx_seq_one_letter_code
_entity_poly.pdbx_strand_id
1 'polypeptide(L)'
;MTYKTHKNKKKVTRRDFLGDAAKGACGVGLFSLALGTAVREAEGKLPADAIRPPGAIAEGNFLSACVRCGLCVRDCPYDTLDLADQGTDNVTGTPFFTARDIPCEMCEDIPCVEACPTGALDKSLTNIDDAKMGVAVLVGHETCLNYQGLRCDVCHRVCPLINEAITLERSANERTGKHAIFIPTVHSDKCTGCGKCEKACVLEETAIRVLPERIALGQLGEHYRWGWVEKRKKGESLIEGQGIIDLPDRGYNPASPFPEKTTNGGYKGFKP
;
A
#
# COMPACT_ATOMS: atom_id res chain seq x y z
N MET A 1 -29.46 -73.34 15.70
CA MET A 1 -28.19 -73.02 15.02
C MET A 1 -27.75 -71.63 15.44
N THR A 2 -26.85 -71.51 16.41
CA THR A 2 -26.34 -70.24 16.92
C THR A 2 -24.83 -70.22 16.74
N TYR A 3 -24.36 -69.42 15.80
CA TYR A 3 -22.93 -69.29 15.49
C TYR A 3 -22.26 -68.41 16.55
N LYS A 4 -21.43 -69.00 17.41
CA LYS A 4 -20.56 -68.24 18.33
C LYS A 4 -19.35 -67.73 17.56
N THR A 5 -19.31 -66.43 17.26
CA THR A 5 -18.12 -65.75 16.75
C THR A 5 -17.09 -65.61 17.86
N HIS A 6 -15.98 -66.35 17.76
CA HIS A 6 -14.83 -66.21 18.65
C HIS A 6 -14.08 -64.91 18.35
N LYS A 7 -14.20 -63.91 19.23
CA LYS A 7 -13.42 -62.66 19.14
C LYS A 7 -12.03 -62.89 19.75
N ASN A 8 -11.04 -63.09 18.89
CA ASN A 8 -9.64 -63.32 19.29
C ASN A 8 -9.03 -62.04 19.88
N LYS A 9 -8.70 -62.03 21.18
CA LYS A 9 -8.04 -60.88 21.85
C LYS A 9 -6.53 -60.96 21.62
N LYS A 10 -6.00 -60.14 20.71
CA LYS A 10 -4.54 -60.00 20.53
C LYS A 10 -3.90 -59.52 21.84
N LYS A 11 -2.91 -60.27 22.35
CA LYS A 11 -2.05 -59.83 23.46
C LYS A 11 -1.10 -58.75 22.95
N VAL A 12 -1.26 -57.52 23.43
CA VAL A 12 -0.37 -56.40 23.10
C VAL A 12 0.94 -56.59 23.87
N THR A 13 2.07 -56.69 23.17
CA THR A 13 3.38 -56.73 23.82
C THR A 13 3.93 -55.32 24.05
N ARG A 14 4.85 -55.15 25.02
CA ARG A 14 5.50 -53.85 25.30
C ARG A 14 6.14 -53.23 24.06
N ARG A 15 6.66 -54.05 23.15
CA ARG A 15 7.27 -53.60 21.89
C ARG A 15 6.23 -53.08 20.91
N ASP A 16 5.06 -53.72 20.85
CA ASP A 16 3.93 -53.24 20.04
C ASP A 16 3.41 -51.90 20.58
N PHE A 17 3.30 -51.76 21.91
CA PHE A 17 2.89 -50.51 22.54
C PHE A 17 3.86 -49.35 22.28
N LEU A 18 5.17 -49.57 22.45
CA LEU A 18 6.19 -48.55 22.16
C LEU A 18 6.26 -48.21 20.66
N GLY A 19 6.10 -49.21 19.80
CA GLY A 19 6.08 -49.01 18.34
C GLY A 19 4.88 -48.22 17.87
N ASP A 20 3.69 -48.51 18.41
CA ASP A 20 2.45 -47.79 18.06
C ASP A 20 2.42 -46.38 18.67
N ALA A 21 2.98 -46.18 19.87
CA ALA A 21 3.16 -44.85 20.46
C ALA A 21 4.11 -43.98 19.64
N ALA A 22 5.25 -44.53 19.16
CA ALA A 22 6.19 -43.81 18.32
C ALA A 22 5.56 -43.42 16.96
N LYS A 23 4.80 -44.32 16.33
CA LYS A 23 4.05 -44.01 15.10
C LYS A 23 3.00 -42.93 15.32
N GLY A 24 2.27 -42.99 16.44
CA GLY A 24 1.30 -41.96 16.83
C GLY A 24 1.96 -40.60 17.01
N ALA A 25 3.08 -40.53 17.73
CA ALA A 25 3.83 -39.29 17.94
C ALA A 25 4.37 -38.71 16.63
N CYS A 26 4.93 -39.54 15.75
CA CYS A 26 5.39 -39.08 14.43
C CYS A 26 4.23 -38.63 13.54
N GLY A 27 3.10 -39.34 13.56
CA GLY A 27 1.91 -38.97 12.79
C GLY A 27 1.34 -37.62 13.22
N VAL A 28 1.21 -37.39 14.53
CA VAL A 28 0.77 -36.09 15.08
C VAL A 28 1.81 -35.01 14.79
N GLY A 29 3.11 -35.29 14.92
CA GLY A 29 4.18 -34.34 14.63
C GLY A 29 4.16 -33.86 13.18
N LEU A 30 4.08 -34.79 12.23
CA LEU A 30 4.01 -34.47 10.79
C LEU A 30 2.71 -33.75 10.42
N PHE A 31 1.57 -34.16 10.99
CA PHE A 31 0.30 -33.48 10.77
C PHE A 31 0.30 -32.06 11.35
N SER A 32 0.89 -31.87 12.52
CA SER A 32 1.02 -30.55 13.17
C SER A 32 1.95 -29.63 12.39
N LEU A 33 3.05 -30.15 11.85
CA LEU A 33 3.95 -29.40 10.96
C LEU A 33 3.27 -29.03 9.65
N ALA A 34 2.59 -29.97 8.99
CA ALA A 34 1.87 -29.73 7.75
C ALA A 34 0.73 -28.71 7.93
N LEU A 35 -0.01 -28.82 9.03
CA LEU A 35 -1.05 -27.85 9.37
C LEU A 35 -0.43 -26.49 9.72
N GLY A 36 0.68 -26.45 10.45
CA GLY A 36 1.39 -25.22 10.79
C GLY A 36 1.93 -24.47 9.56
N THR A 37 2.42 -25.19 8.54
CA THR A 37 2.85 -24.57 7.27
C THR A 37 1.66 -24.09 6.45
N ALA A 38 0.58 -24.86 6.39
CA ALA A 38 -0.63 -24.47 5.65
C ALA A 38 -1.31 -23.23 6.27
N VAL A 39 -1.37 -23.15 7.61
CA VAL A 39 -1.90 -21.98 8.32
C VAL A 39 -1.04 -20.74 8.04
N ARG A 40 0.29 -20.88 8.02
CA ARG A 40 1.21 -19.78 7.67
C ARG A 40 1.10 -19.31 6.24
N GLU A 41 0.83 -20.20 5.28
CA GLU A 41 0.59 -19.80 3.90
C GLU A 41 -0.74 -19.08 3.71
N ALA A 42 -1.74 -19.41 4.54
CA ALA A 42 -3.02 -18.69 4.59
C ALA A 42 -2.92 -17.34 5.35
N GLU A 43 -1.87 -17.11 6.13
CA GLU A 43 -1.59 -15.84 6.78
C GLU A 43 -1.06 -14.81 5.76
N GLY A 44 -1.95 -13.95 5.26
CA GLY A 44 -1.60 -12.54 5.11
C GLY A 44 -0.99 -12.10 3.78
N LYS A 45 -1.46 -12.64 2.66
CA LYS A 45 -1.28 -11.92 1.38
C LYS A 45 -2.58 -11.23 1.02
N LEU A 46 -2.62 -9.91 1.22
CA LEU A 46 -3.42 -9.06 0.36
C LEU A 46 -2.93 -9.30 -1.08
N PRO A 47 -3.79 -9.67 -2.04
CA PRO A 47 -3.45 -9.63 -3.44
C PRO A 47 -3.11 -8.19 -3.84
N ALA A 48 -2.43 -8.05 -4.98
CA ALA A 48 -1.82 -6.78 -5.36
C ALA A 48 -2.84 -5.67 -5.64
N ASP A 49 -4.07 -6.05 -5.96
CA ASP A 49 -5.19 -5.23 -6.42
C ASP A 49 -6.27 -5.00 -5.36
N ALA A 50 -6.29 -5.77 -4.26
CA ALA A 50 -7.25 -5.55 -3.20
C ALA A 50 -6.83 -4.40 -2.30
N ILE A 51 -7.75 -3.45 -2.12
CA ILE A 51 -7.56 -2.26 -1.30
C ILE A 51 -8.43 -2.37 -0.04
N ARG A 52 -7.90 -1.96 1.10
CA ARG A 52 -8.64 -1.97 2.38
C ARG A 52 -9.55 -0.74 2.49
N PRO A 53 -10.65 -0.83 3.26
CA PRO A 53 -11.52 0.31 3.56
C PRO A 53 -10.74 1.51 4.15
N PRO A 54 -11.31 2.73 4.11
CA PRO A 54 -10.69 3.90 4.74
C PRO A 54 -10.51 3.67 6.24
N GLY A 55 -9.42 4.19 6.78
CA GLY A 55 -9.04 4.04 8.19
C GLY A 55 -8.40 2.69 8.54
N ALA A 56 -8.21 1.77 7.59
CA ALA A 56 -7.53 0.51 7.89
C ALA A 56 -6.12 0.74 8.42
N ILE A 57 -5.84 0.18 9.60
CA ILE A 57 -4.49 0.19 10.18
C ILE A 57 -3.56 -0.72 9.36
N ALA A 58 -2.25 -0.66 9.66
CA ALA A 58 -1.25 -1.50 9.00
C ALA A 58 -1.68 -2.97 8.91
N GLU A 59 -1.50 -3.59 7.73
CA GLU A 59 -2.16 -4.86 7.36
C GLU A 59 -2.04 -5.98 8.41
N GLY A 60 -0.86 -6.18 9.00
CA GLY A 60 -0.69 -7.23 10.03
C GLY A 60 -1.53 -6.98 11.29
N ASN A 61 -1.65 -5.72 11.70
CA ASN A 61 -2.49 -5.31 12.82
C ASN A 61 -3.97 -5.37 12.44
N PHE A 62 -4.31 -4.98 11.20
CA PHE A 62 -5.67 -5.05 10.68
C PHE A 62 -6.21 -6.49 10.71
N LEU A 63 -5.44 -7.45 10.19
CA LEU A 63 -5.81 -8.87 10.19
C LEU A 63 -5.98 -9.44 11.60
N SER A 64 -5.25 -8.90 12.57
CA SER A 64 -5.33 -9.31 13.98
C SER A 64 -6.52 -8.69 14.71
N ALA A 65 -6.86 -7.44 14.39
CA ALA A 65 -7.95 -6.70 15.03
C ALA A 65 -9.33 -6.96 14.38
N CYS A 66 -9.37 -7.33 13.09
CA CYS A 66 -10.60 -7.54 12.36
C CYS A 66 -11.28 -8.85 12.80
N VAL A 67 -12.45 -8.72 13.41
CA VAL A 67 -13.28 -9.87 13.83
C VAL A 67 -14.19 -10.40 12.72
N ARG A 68 -14.03 -9.90 11.48
CA ARG A 68 -14.79 -10.35 10.29
C ARG A 68 -16.31 -10.22 10.45
N CYS A 69 -16.78 -9.17 11.13
CA CYS A 69 -18.19 -8.97 11.42
C CYS A 69 -19.03 -8.47 10.21
N GLY A 70 -18.39 -7.96 9.16
CA GLY A 70 -19.07 -7.43 7.97
C GLY A 70 -19.84 -6.11 8.16
N LEU A 71 -19.75 -5.48 9.33
CA LEU A 71 -20.50 -4.23 9.61
C LEU A 71 -20.09 -3.09 8.68
N CYS A 72 -18.80 -2.96 8.37
CA CYS A 72 -18.30 -1.94 7.44
C CYS A 72 -18.83 -2.13 6.00
N VAL A 73 -19.07 -3.38 5.57
CA VAL A 73 -19.64 -3.70 4.26
C VAL A 73 -21.11 -3.32 4.22
N ARG A 74 -21.86 -3.73 5.25
CA ARG A 74 -23.30 -3.42 5.38
C ARG A 74 -23.57 -1.91 5.44
N ASP A 75 -22.73 -1.16 6.14
CA ASP A 75 -22.94 0.28 6.36
C ASP A 75 -22.30 1.14 5.25
N CYS A 76 -21.67 0.52 4.23
CA CYS A 76 -21.20 1.22 3.05
C CYS A 76 -22.39 1.54 2.12
N PRO A 77 -22.71 2.81 1.84
CA PRO A 77 -23.90 3.16 1.06
C PRO A 77 -23.77 2.94 -0.45
N TYR A 78 -22.56 2.61 -0.94
CA TYR A 78 -22.25 2.53 -2.37
C TYR A 78 -21.84 1.12 -2.83
N ASP A 79 -22.03 0.10 -1.98
CA ASP A 79 -21.60 -1.29 -2.26
C ASP A 79 -20.13 -1.40 -2.73
N THR A 80 -19.28 -0.46 -2.28
CA THR A 80 -17.85 -0.45 -2.60
C THR A 80 -17.13 -1.65 -2.00
N LEU A 81 -17.52 -2.07 -0.79
CA LEU A 81 -16.77 -3.02 0.01
C LEU A 81 -17.38 -4.41 -0.09
N ASP A 82 -16.53 -5.41 -0.31
CA ASP A 82 -16.89 -6.83 -0.31
C ASP A 82 -16.13 -7.59 0.79
N LEU A 83 -16.68 -8.71 1.22
CA LEU A 83 -15.97 -9.67 2.08
C LEU A 83 -15.25 -10.70 1.22
N ALA A 84 -13.96 -10.89 1.47
CA ALA A 84 -13.17 -11.94 0.85
C ALA A 84 -13.81 -13.31 1.10
N ASP A 85 -13.99 -14.11 0.05
CA ASP A 85 -14.50 -15.48 0.14
C ASP A 85 -13.32 -16.50 0.18
N GLN A 86 -13.63 -17.78 0.01
CA GLN A 86 -12.62 -18.85 -0.01
C GLN A 86 -11.90 -18.99 -1.37
N GLY A 87 -12.35 -18.26 -2.40
CA GLY A 87 -11.78 -18.27 -3.75
C GLY A 87 -11.02 -16.98 -4.10
N THR A 88 -11.21 -15.90 -3.34
CA THR A 88 -10.40 -14.68 -3.44
C THR A 88 -9.01 -14.91 -2.86
N ASP A 89 -7.99 -14.33 -3.49
CA ASP A 89 -6.60 -14.34 -3.01
C ASP A 89 -6.40 -13.55 -1.69
N ASN A 90 -7.48 -13.07 -1.09
CA ASN A 90 -7.52 -12.34 0.17
C ASN A 90 -7.76 -13.28 1.37
N VAL A 91 -7.39 -12.81 2.56
CA VAL A 91 -7.77 -13.49 3.80
C VAL A 91 -9.30 -13.51 3.94
N THR A 92 -9.90 -14.70 3.91
CA THR A 92 -11.36 -14.88 3.95
C THR A 92 -12.02 -14.13 5.11
N GLY A 93 -13.16 -13.52 4.82
CA GLY A 93 -14.00 -12.73 5.72
C GLY A 93 -13.46 -11.34 6.05
N THR A 94 -12.35 -10.92 5.43
CA THR A 94 -11.83 -9.55 5.59
C THR A 94 -12.41 -8.63 4.50
N PRO A 95 -12.73 -7.37 4.84
CA PRO A 95 -13.29 -6.43 3.87
C PRO A 95 -12.21 -5.91 2.92
N PHE A 96 -12.55 -5.75 1.66
CA PHE A 96 -11.71 -5.16 0.63
C PHE A 96 -12.57 -4.50 -0.46
N PHE A 97 -11.97 -3.74 -1.35
CA PHE A 97 -12.59 -3.32 -2.60
C PHE A 97 -11.60 -3.36 -3.75
N THR A 98 -12.16 -3.47 -4.96
CA THR A 98 -11.42 -3.39 -6.22
C THR A 98 -11.74 -2.05 -6.89
N ALA A 99 -10.76 -1.16 -6.95
CA ALA A 99 -10.93 0.20 -7.46
C ALA A 99 -11.50 0.27 -8.89
N ARG A 100 -11.20 -0.73 -9.72
CA ARG A 100 -11.68 -0.82 -11.10
C ARG A 100 -13.18 -1.14 -11.21
N ASP A 101 -13.74 -1.82 -10.20
CA ASP A 101 -15.14 -2.22 -10.18
C ASP A 101 -16.00 -1.13 -9.57
N ILE A 102 -15.82 -0.87 -8.27
CA ILE A 102 -16.52 0.18 -7.53
C ILE A 102 -15.48 0.86 -6.62
N PRO A 103 -15.06 2.11 -6.92
CA PRO A 103 -14.12 2.82 -6.07
C PRO A 103 -14.80 3.32 -4.79
N CYS A 104 -13.98 3.78 -3.84
CA CYS A 104 -14.47 4.50 -2.66
C CYS A 104 -15.03 5.86 -3.06
N GLU A 105 -16.26 6.13 -2.64
CA GLU A 105 -16.96 7.38 -2.91
C GLU A 105 -16.57 8.54 -1.98
N MET A 106 -15.65 8.32 -1.04
CA MET A 106 -15.12 9.36 -0.13
C MET A 106 -16.23 10.03 0.72
N CYS A 107 -17.06 9.25 1.39
CA CYS A 107 -18.12 9.74 2.28
C CYS A 107 -17.55 10.64 3.40
N GLU A 108 -18.14 11.81 3.63
CA GLU A 108 -17.70 12.77 4.66
C GLU A 108 -17.84 12.21 6.09
N ASP A 109 -18.88 11.39 6.33
CA ASP A 109 -19.22 10.79 7.62
C ASP A 109 -18.55 9.43 7.87
N ILE A 110 -17.84 8.89 6.87
CA ILE A 110 -17.05 7.64 6.93
C ILE A 110 -17.77 6.50 7.69
N PRO A 111 -18.98 6.09 7.26
CA PRO A 111 -19.84 5.19 8.03
C PRO A 111 -19.22 3.81 8.27
N CYS A 112 -18.36 3.36 7.35
CA CYS A 112 -17.61 2.12 7.48
C CYS A 112 -16.65 2.09 8.69
N VAL A 113 -16.01 3.23 9.01
CA VAL A 113 -15.12 3.36 10.19
C VAL A 113 -15.95 3.38 11.47
N GLU A 114 -17.04 4.15 11.49
CA GLU A 114 -17.93 4.27 12.64
C GLU A 114 -18.51 2.90 13.06
N ALA A 115 -18.93 2.12 12.06
CA ALA A 115 -19.47 0.77 12.21
C ALA A 115 -18.47 -0.26 12.78
N CYS A 116 -17.16 0.01 12.71
CA CYS A 116 -16.13 -0.93 13.16
C CYS A 116 -16.12 -1.02 14.71
N PRO A 117 -16.30 -2.22 15.31
CA PRO A 117 -16.35 -2.36 16.77
C PRO A 117 -14.96 -2.58 17.41
N THR A 118 -13.96 -3.03 16.65
CA THR A 118 -12.70 -3.57 17.20
C THR A 118 -11.47 -2.69 17.00
N GLY A 119 -11.62 -1.55 16.31
CA GLY A 119 -10.50 -0.67 15.97
C GLY A 119 -9.61 -1.18 14.85
N ALA A 120 -10.06 -2.18 14.07
CA ALA A 120 -9.40 -2.55 12.82
C ALA A 120 -9.39 -1.39 11.83
N LEU A 121 -10.45 -0.58 11.85
CA LEU A 121 -10.49 0.74 11.24
C LEU A 121 -10.30 1.80 12.33
N ASP A 122 -9.37 2.71 12.11
CA ASP A 122 -8.98 3.77 13.03
C ASP A 122 -10.08 4.84 13.12
N LYS A 123 -10.75 4.90 14.27
CA LYS A 123 -11.81 5.87 14.55
C LYS A 123 -11.32 7.31 14.71
N SER A 124 -10.01 7.53 14.80
CA SER A 124 -9.43 8.87 14.80
C SER A 124 -9.45 9.52 13.40
N LEU A 125 -9.72 8.75 12.35
CA LEU A 125 -9.93 9.27 11.00
C LEU A 125 -11.28 10.01 10.95
N THR A 126 -11.25 11.33 11.12
CA THR A 126 -12.44 12.19 11.06
C THR A 126 -12.59 12.92 9.72
N ASN A 127 -11.52 13.02 8.94
CA ASN A 127 -11.53 13.61 7.61
C ASN A 127 -11.15 12.54 6.59
N ILE A 128 -12.02 12.31 5.60
CA ILE A 128 -11.83 11.27 4.59
C ILE A 128 -10.62 11.53 3.69
N ASP A 129 -10.21 12.79 3.53
CA ASP A 129 -9.05 13.19 2.74
C ASP A 129 -7.72 12.75 3.37
N ASP A 130 -7.71 12.43 4.66
CA ASP A 130 -6.53 11.91 5.37
C ASP A 130 -6.43 10.37 5.29
N ALA A 131 -7.40 9.70 4.66
CA ALA A 131 -7.42 8.25 4.56
C ALA A 131 -6.23 7.71 3.75
N LYS A 132 -5.69 6.57 4.16
CA LYS A 132 -4.59 5.86 3.50
C LYS A 132 -5.00 4.43 3.13
N MET A 133 -5.82 4.31 2.11
CA MET A 133 -6.29 3.02 1.58
C MET A 133 -5.23 2.37 0.67
N GLY A 134 -4.56 3.20 -0.13
CA GLY A 134 -3.54 2.80 -1.09
C GLY A 134 -2.99 4.02 -1.84
N VAL A 135 -2.22 3.78 -2.90
CA VAL A 135 -1.64 4.84 -3.73
C VAL A 135 -1.89 4.53 -5.20
N ALA A 136 -2.36 5.54 -5.93
CA ALA A 136 -2.50 5.45 -7.38
C ALA A 136 -1.11 5.53 -8.05
N VAL A 137 -0.85 4.63 -8.98
CA VAL A 137 0.41 4.55 -9.72
C VAL A 137 0.10 4.51 -11.21
N LEU A 138 0.71 5.39 -11.98
CA LEU A 138 0.67 5.33 -13.44
C LEU A 138 1.56 4.17 -13.88
N VAL A 139 0.96 3.02 -14.20
CA VAL A 139 1.67 1.81 -14.63
C VAL A 139 1.88 1.77 -16.14
N GLY A 140 0.92 2.28 -16.91
CA GLY A 140 0.92 2.25 -18.37
C GLY A 140 1.43 3.55 -18.98
N HIS A 141 2.74 3.81 -18.93
CA HIS A 141 3.32 5.01 -19.55
C HIS A 141 3.16 4.98 -21.07
N GLU A 142 3.25 3.80 -21.68
CA GLU A 142 3.12 3.57 -23.11
C GLU A 142 1.66 3.51 -23.59
N THR A 143 0.70 3.33 -22.70
CA THR A 143 -0.73 3.23 -23.06
C THR A 143 -1.54 4.46 -22.65
N CYS A 144 -1.07 5.21 -21.65
CA CYS A 144 -1.75 6.42 -21.18
C CYS A 144 -1.88 7.46 -22.30
N LEU A 145 -3.12 7.86 -22.58
CA LEU A 145 -3.42 8.82 -23.66
C LEU A 145 -2.74 10.19 -23.44
N ASN A 146 -2.63 10.64 -22.18
CA ASN A 146 -1.92 11.87 -21.83
C ASN A 146 -0.41 11.79 -22.13
N TYR A 147 0.19 10.63 -21.87
CA TYR A 147 1.60 10.37 -22.17
C TYR A 147 1.85 10.29 -23.68
N GLN A 148 0.87 9.76 -24.44
CA GLN A 148 0.87 9.75 -25.90
C GLN A 148 0.63 11.13 -26.54
N GLY A 149 0.32 12.14 -25.73
CA GLY A 149 0.11 13.52 -26.14
C GLY A 149 -1.33 13.87 -26.54
N LEU A 150 -2.30 13.00 -26.23
CA LEU A 150 -3.72 13.32 -26.31
C LEU A 150 -4.17 13.97 -25.00
N ARG A 151 -5.12 14.90 -25.06
CA ARG A 151 -5.61 15.59 -23.86
C ARG A 151 -6.81 14.89 -23.24
N CYS A 152 -6.55 13.79 -22.52
CA CYS A 152 -7.58 13.04 -21.79
C CYS A 152 -7.90 13.69 -20.44
N ASP A 153 -6.89 13.90 -19.58
CA ASP A 153 -6.99 14.55 -18.25
C ASP A 153 -8.04 13.94 -17.28
N VAL A 154 -8.68 12.81 -17.61
CA VAL A 154 -9.83 12.28 -16.86
C VAL A 154 -9.45 11.88 -15.43
N CYS A 155 -8.33 11.16 -15.26
CA CYS A 155 -7.85 10.75 -13.93
C CYS A 155 -7.58 11.93 -12.99
N HIS A 156 -7.09 13.05 -13.54
CA HIS A 156 -6.87 14.28 -12.78
C HIS A 156 -8.19 14.96 -12.40
N ARG A 157 -9.14 15.07 -13.35
CA ARG A 157 -10.43 15.75 -13.11
C ARG A 157 -11.38 15.01 -12.17
N VAL A 158 -11.34 13.69 -12.16
CA VAL A 158 -12.18 12.86 -11.27
C VAL A 158 -11.60 12.75 -9.86
N CYS A 159 -10.34 13.16 -9.67
CA CYS A 159 -9.69 13.08 -8.37
C CYS A 159 -10.37 14.06 -7.39
N PRO A 160 -10.85 13.60 -6.21
CA PRO A 160 -11.39 14.49 -5.19
C PRO A 160 -10.37 15.54 -4.72
N LEU A 161 -9.11 15.13 -4.65
CA LEU A 161 -7.96 15.97 -4.29
C LEU A 161 -7.23 16.48 -5.55
N ILE A 162 -7.98 17.10 -6.45
CA ILE A 162 -7.46 17.64 -7.71
C ILE A 162 -6.36 18.69 -7.46
N ASN A 163 -5.28 18.66 -8.24
CA ASN A 163 -4.07 19.48 -8.07
C ASN A 163 -3.26 19.21 -6.80
N GLU A 164 -3.70 18.31 -5.93
CA GLU A 164 -2.95 17.90 -4.74
C GLU A 164 -2.47 16.46 -4.87
N ALA A 165 -3.39 15.50 -4.99
CA ALA A 165 -3.06 14.09 -5.15
C ALA A 165 -2.63 13.74 -6.58
N ILE A 166 -3.21 14.40 -7.60
CA ILE A 166 -2.83 14.23 -9.00
C ILE A 166 -2.65 15.60 -9.63
N THR A 167 -1.48 15.83 -10.20
CA THR A 167 -1.10 17.05 -10.94
C THR A 167 -0.84 16.71 -12.40
N LEU A 168 -0.87 17.72 -13.27
CA LEU A 168 -0.55 17.58 -14.69
C LEU A 168 0.77 18.29 -15.00
N GLU A 169 1.86 17.53 -15.03
CA GLU A 169 3.18 18.05 -15.32
C GLU A 169 3.36 18.26 -16.82
N ARG A 170 3.80 19.47 -17.19
CA ARG A 170 3.97 19.83 -18.60
C ARG A 170 5.35 19.43 -19.08
N SER A 171 5.39 18.63 -20.15
CA SER A 171 6.64 18.28 -20.84
C SER A 171 6.54 18.57 -22.34
N ALA A 172 7.69 18.72 -23.01
CA ALA A 172 7.73 18.93 -24.44
C ALA A 172 7.48 17.60 -25.17
N ASN A 173 6.61 17.62 -26.20
CA ASN A 173 6.43 16.44 -27.04
C ASN A 173 7.61 16.30 -28.00
N GLU A 174 8.55 15.39 -27.71
CA GLU A 174 9.74 15.17 -28.53
C GLU A 174 9.40 14.75 -29.97
N ARG A 175 8.33 13.98 -30.17
CA ARG A 175 7.90 13.48 -31.49
C ARG A 175 7.43 14.59 -32.43
N THR A 176 6.80 15.65 -31.91
CA THR A 176 6.23 16.73 -32.75
C THR A 176 6.95 18.07 -32.59
N GLY A 177 7.72 18.27 -31.52
CA GLY A 177 8.46 19.49 -31.22
C GLY A 177 7.62 20.76 -31.03
N LYS A 178 6.29 20.67 -31.09
CA LYS A 178 5.36 21.83 -31.10
C LYS A 178 4.31 21.78 -30.00
N HIS A 179 3.89 20.59 -29.58
CA HIS A 179 2.85 20.43 -28.58
C HIS A 179 3.47 20.10 -27.21
N ALA A 180 2.81 20.55 -26.14
CA ALA A 180 3.11 20.07 -24.80
C ALA A 180 2.32 18.78 -24.53
N ILE A 181 2.94 17.83 -23.84
CA ILE A 181 2.26 16.71 -23.20
C ILE A 181 1.98 17.05 -21.73
N PHE A 182 0.90 16.51 -21.18
CA PHE A 182 0.44 16.78 -19.82
C PHE A 182 0.45 15.47 -19.04
N ILE A 183 1.57 15.17 -18.39
CA ILE A 183 1.80 13.89 -17.71
C ILE A 183 1.09 13.91 -16.35
N PRO A 184 0.13 13.00 -16.11
CA PRO A 184 -0.48 12.88 -14.79
C PRO A 184 0.56 12.34 -13.81
N THR A 185 0.86 13.14 -12.77
CA THR A 185 1.82 12.81 -11.72
C THR A 185 1.07 12.68 -10.41
N VAL A 186 1.17 11.50 -9.79
CA VAL A 186 0.52 11.19 -8.52
C VAL A 186 1.48 11.51 -7.36
N HIS A 187 0.98 12.26 -6.38
CA HIS A 187 1.70 12.60 -5.15
C HIS A 187 1.22 11.68 -4.02
N SER A 188 2.07 10.73 -3.62
CA SER A 188 1.73 9.66 -2.66
C SER A 188 1.36 10.16 -1.26
N ASP A 189 1.92 11.29 -0.83
CA ASP A 189 1.62 11.92 0.46
C ASP A 189 0.18 12.46 0.51
N LYS A 190 -0.39 12.84 -0.64
CA LYS A 190 -1.76 13.35 -0.79
C LYS A 190 -2.75 12.32 -1.31
N CYS A 191 -2.28 11.32 -2.05
CA CYS A 191 -3.16 10.26 -2.54
C CYS A 191 -3.78 9.48 -1.36
N THR A 192 -5.10 9.30 -1.41
CA THR A 192 -5.83 8.49 -0.42
C THR A 192 -6.00 7.04 -0.85
N GLY A 193 -5.87 6.76 -2.15
CA GLY A 193 -6.12 5.44 -2.73
C GLY A 193 -7.60 5.13 -2.93
N CYS A 194 -8.46 6.13 -3.11
CA CYS A 194 -9.90 5.91 -3.28
C CYS A 194 -10.30 5.14 -4.56
N GLY A 195 -9.45 5.08 -5.58
CA GLY A 195 -9.73 4.31 -6.79
C GLY A 195 -10.49 5.04 -7.90
N LYS A 196 -11.04 6.24 -7.65
CA LYS A 196 -11.82 6.98 -8.66
C LYS A 196 -11.07 7.20 -9.98
N CYS A 197 -9.75 7.45 -9.91
CA CYS A 197 -8.92 7.61 -11.11
C CYS A 197 -8.74 6.33 -11.92
N GLU A 198 -8.70 5.16 -11.28
CA GLU A 198 -8.58 3.86 -11.93
C GLU A 198 -9.90 3.46 -12.61
N LYS A 199 -11.03 3.68 -11.92
CA LYS A 199 -12.36 3.47 -12.49
C LYS A 199 -12.61 4.34 -13.72
N ALA A 200 -12.23 5.61 -13.64
CA ALA A 200 -12.49 6.59 -14.70
C ALA A 200 -11.55 6.45 -15.91
N CYS A 201 -10.50 5.64 -15.83
CA CYS A 201 -9.61 5.42 -16.96
C CYS A 201 -10.40 4.81 -18.14
N VAL A 202 -10.39 5.51 -19.27
CA VAL A 202 -11.18 5.17 -20.47
C VAL A 202 -10.66 3.97 -21.25
N LEU A 203 -9.47 3.48 -20.91
CA LEU A 203 -8.88 2.27 -21.49
C LEU A 203 -9.57 1.02 -20.91
N GLU A 204 -9.66 -0.06 -21.68
CA GLU A 204 -10.17 -1.36 -21.21
C GLU A 204 -9.31 -1.89 -20.04
N GLU A 205 -8.00 -1.94 -20.28
CA GLU A 205 -6.98 -2.16 -19.26
C GLU A 205 -6.44 -0.81 -18.79
N THR A 206 -6.59 -0.51 -17.50
CA THR A 206 -6.27 0.82 -16.97
C THR A 206 -4.76 1.11 -17.02
N ALA A 207 -4.41 2.34 -17.40
CA ALA A 207 -3.02 2.82 -17.32
C ALA A 207 -2.63 3.28 -15.90
N ILE A 208 -3.60 3.51 -15.01
CA ILE A 208 -3.39 3.95 -13.64
C ILE A 208 -4.08 2.97 -12.69
N ARG A 209 -3.32 2.41 -11.75
CA ARG A 209 -3.82 1.41 -10.78
C ARG A 209 -3.60 1.89 -9.37
N VAL A 210 -4.57 1.66 -8.50
CA VAL A 210 -4.40 1.83 -7.06
C VAL A 210 -3.85 0.54 -6.50
N LEU A 211 -2.74 0.65 -5.79
CA LEU A 211 -2.04 -0.46 -5.17
C LEU A 211 -1.84 -0.16 -3.69
N PRO A 212 -1.76 -1.18 -2.81
CA PRO A 212 -1.43 -0.92 -1.42
C PRO A 212 -0.02 -0.33 -1.29
N GLU A 213 0.20 0.53 -0.29
CA GLU A 213 1.43 1.32 -0.13
C GLU A 213 2.73 0.50 -0.22
N ARG A 214 2.74 -0.69 0.40
CA ARG A 214 3.90 -1.60 0.39
C ARG A 214 4.35 -2.06 -1.01
N ILE A 215 3.45 -2.02 -2.00
CA ILE A 215 3.76 -2.35 -3.41
C ILE A 215 3.98 -1.05 -4.19
N ALA A 216 3.16 -0.03 -3.94
CA ALA A 216 3.21 1.22 -4.70
C ALA A 216 4.48 2.04 -4.45
N LEU A 217 5.00 2.01 -3.21
CA LEU A 217 6.11 2.86 -2.76
C LEU A 217 7.37 2.04 -2.51
N GLY A 218 8.49 2.50 -3.08
CA GLY A 218 9.81 2.02 -2.72
C GLY A 218 10.24 2.57 -1.35
N GLN A 219 11.06 1.80 -0.63
CA GLN A 219 11.72 2.27 0.58
C GLN A 219 13.17 2.67 0.28
N LEU A 220 13.56 3.86 0.71
CA LEU A 220 14.96 4.24 0.75
C LEU A 220 15.66 3.38 1.81
N GLY A 221 16.82 2.81 1.49
CA GLY A 221 17.62 2.07 2.46
C GLY A 221 18.00 2.97 3.65
N GLU A 222 18.06 2.41 4.85
CA GLU A 222 18.27 3.16 6.11
C GLU A 222 19.57 4.00 6.13
N HIS A 223 20.53 3.67 5.27
CA HIS A 223 21.78 4.38 5.11
C HIS A 223 21.68 5.66 4.27
N TYR A 224 20.62 5.83 3.47
CA TYR A 224 20.39 7.04 2.69
C TYR A 224 19.80 8.14 3.58
N ARG A 225 20.64 9.13 3.90
CA ARG A 225 20.25 10.32 4.67
C ARG A 225 20.24 11.53 3.76
N TRP A 226 19.07 12.14 3.60
CA TRP A 226 18.93 13.40 2.89
C TRP A 226 19.43 14.54 3.78
N GLY A 227 20.52 15.20 3.38
CA GLY A 227 21.17 16.23 4.18
C GLY A 227 20.23 17.37 4.64
N TRP A 228 19.27 17.77 3.81
CA TRP A 228 18.28 18.81 4.16
C TRP A 228 17.17 18.32 5.12
N VAL A 229 16.82 17.04 5.10
CA VAL A 229 15.88 16.45 6.08
C VAL A 229 16.56 16.38 7.44
N GLU A 230 17.79 15.90 7.47
CA GLU A 230 18.58 15.81 8.71
C GLU A 230 18.92 17.18 9.27
N LYS A 231 19.19 18.16 8.40
CA LYS A 231 19.35 19.56 8.80
C LYS A 231 18.09 20.13 9.44
N ARG A 232 16.91 19.87 8.87
CA ARG A 232 15.64 20.30 9.50
C ARG A 232 15.42 19.65 10.86
N LYS A 233 15.80 18.39 11.04
CA LYS A 233 15.70 17.70 12.34
C LYS A 233 16.66 18.24 13.39
N LYS A 234 17.90 18.56 13.00
CA LYS A 234 18.98 18.96 13.92
C LYS A 234 19.18 20.47 14.04
N GLY A 235 18.57 21.28 13.17
CA GLY A 235 18.78 22.72 13.08
C GLY A 235 20.04 23.13 12.32
N GLU A 236 20.98 22.22 12.09
CA GLU A 236 22.26 22.47 11.40
C GLU A 236 22.59 21.37 10.38
N SER A 237 23.40 21.69 9.37
CA SER A 237 23.83 20.68 8.40
C SER A 237 24.66 19.61 9.10
N LEU A 238 24.44 18.33 8.77
CA LEU A 238 25.27 17.23 9.28
C LEU A 238 26.76 17.36 8.94
N ILE A 239 27.09 18.19 7.95
CA ILE A 239 28.44 18.34 7.42
C ILE A 239 29.06 19.70 7.79
N GLU A 240 28.26 20.69 8.23
CA GLU A 240 28.80 21.97 8.73
C GLU A 240 29.57 21.69 10.04
N GLY A 241 30.87 22.00 10.07
CA GLY A 241 31.74 21.77 11.23
C GLY A 241 32.60 20.49 11.20
N GLN A 242 32.44 19.61 10.20
CA GLN A 242 33.25 18.38 10.07
C GLN A 242 34.59 18.55 9.34
N GLY A 243 35.02 19.79 9.08
CA GLY A 243 36.28 20.06 8.39
C GLY A 243 36.31 19.54 6.95
N ILE A 244 35.21 19.74 6.20
CA ILE A 244 35.19 19.47 4.76
C ILE A 244 36.30 20.31 4.13
N ILE A 245 37.27 19.66 3.49
CA ILE A 245 38.29 20.32 2.69
C ILE A 245 37.57 20.88 1.47
N ASP A 246 37.49 22.21 1.37
CA ASP A 246 37.03 22.89 0.17
C ASP A 246 38.06 22.63 -0.93
N LEU A 247 37.68 21.82 -1.92
CA LEU A 247 38.56 21.54 -3.05
C LEU A 247 38.63 22.81 -3.90
N PRO A 248 39.84 23.23 -4.35
CA PRO A 248 39.95 24.40 -5.21
C PRO A 248 39.16 24.18 -6.50
N ASP A 249 38.09 24.96 -6.67
CA ASP A 249 37.31 25.00 -7.90
C ASP A 249 38.25 25.38 -9.06
N ARG A 250 38.45 24.44 -10.00
CA ARG A 250 39.24 24.73 -11.20
C ARG A 250 38.50 25.76 -12.05
N GLY A 251 38.93 27.02 -11.95
CA GLY A 251 38.64 28.05 -12.95
C GLY A 251 37.53 29.03 -12.61
N TYR A 252 37.03 29.08 -11.37
CA TYR A 252 36.12 30.14 -10.95
C TYR A 252 36.60 30.75 -9.62
N ASN A 253 37.07 31.99 -9.68
CA ASN A 253 37.34 32.81 -8.50
C ASN A 253 36.22 33.85 -8.39
N PRO A 254 35.11 33.58 -7.67
CA PRO A 254 34.17 34.63 -7.37
C PRO A 254 34.84 35.57 -6.37
N ALA A 255 35.03 36.82 -6.77
CA ALA A 255 35.32 37.87 -5.82
C ALA A 255 34.18 37.88 -4.79
N SER A 256 34.50 37.48 -3.56
CA SER A 256 33.65 37.26 -2.37
C SER A 256 33.15 35.82 -2.15
N PRO A 257 33.40 35.24 -0.95
CA PRO A 257 32.98 33.89 -0.62
C PRO A 257 31.52 33.93 -0.16
N PHE A 258 30.66 33.22 -0.90
CA PHE A 258 29.24 32.98 -0.63
C PHE A 258 28.29 34.16 -0.91
N PRO A 259 27.13 33.88 -1.53
CA PRO A 259 26.01 34.82 -1.50
C PRO A 259 25.59 35.06 -0.05
N GLU A 260 25.29 36.30 0.32
CA GLU A 260 24.72 36.64 1.64
C GLU A 260 23.57 35.68 1.98
N LYS A 261 23.70 34.95 3.10
CA LYS A 261 22.62 34.14 3.64
C LYS A 261 21.49 35.09 4.07
N THR A 262 20.30 34.86 3.55
CA THR A 262 19.09 35.55 4.02
C THR A 262 18.75 35.06 5.44
N THR A 263 18.02 35.85 6.21
CA THR A 263 17.56 35.49 7.57
C THR A 263 16.72 34.20 7.61
N ASN A 264 16.23 33.75 6.45
CA ASN A 264 15.44 32.53 6.28
C ASN A 264 16.29 31.34 5.78
N GLY A 265 17.62 31.44 5.80
CA GLY A 265 18.53 30.31 5.53
C GLY A 265 18.78 29.99 4.06
N GLY A 266 18.27 30.79 3.12
CA GLY A 266 18.56 30.69 1.68
C GLY A 266 19.69 31.62 1.23
N TYR A 267 20.41 31.24 0.17
CA TYR A 267 21.46 32.08 -0.44
C TYR A 267 20.85 33.14 -1.36
N LYS A 268 21.25 34.43 -1.22
CA LYS A 268 20.80 35.52 -2.10
C LYS A 268 21.07 35.17 -3.57
N GLY A 269 20.03 35.14 -4.40
CA GLY A 269 20.13 34.84 -5.83
C GLY A 269 19.74 33.42 -6.24
N PHE A 270 19.59 32.49 -5.29
CA PHE A 270 18.95 31.20 -5.56
C PHE A 270 17.44 31.38 -5.44
N LYS A 271 16.77 31.66 -6.55
CA LYS A 271 15.30 31.49 -6.64
C LYS A 271 15.02 30.03 -6.99
N PRO A 272 14.05 29.37 -6.32
CA PRO A 272 13.64 28.02 -6.71
C PRO A 272 13.12 27.99 -8.15
#